data_AF-A0AAD7JGM3-F1
#
_entry.id   AF-A0AAD7JGM3-F1
#
_cell.length_a   1.000
_cell.length_b   1.000
_cell.length_c   1.000
_cell.angle_alpha   90.00
_cell.angle_beta   90.00
_cell.angle_gamma   90.00
#
_symmetry.space_group_name_H-M   'P 1'
#
loop_
_entity.id
_entity.type
_entity.pdbx_description
1 polymer ?
#
loop_
_entity_poly.entity_id
_entity_poly.type
_entity_poly.pdbx_seq_one_letter_code
_entity_poly.pdbx_strand_id
1 'polypeptide(L)'
;MTEVAPLLPPELERVIFEFGAQLHPGAILIFAHPRGGSESPVTHVSVKAAEFILSKCPKLHCELSLIFGHKKPRNFKLPLFSKITHLEIFDTPTVREIDPEEWSKLAHIPNLTHLAFNEEGFAPVARVLLETCISLQVLVILLFQPDTVDEVALRDDDAAWEGLAYEVRFVVMTSSDYIKDWNTGARTGVDFWSRAEDIVESRKLGNIWCVTCCVAH
;
A
#
# COMPACT_ATOMS: atom_id res chain seq x y z
N MET A 1 5.82 29.25 23.38
CA MET A 1 7.21 28.80 23.12
C MET A 1 7.08 27.51 22.34
N THR A 2 7.41 27.51 21.05
CA THR A 2 7.40 26.30 20.21
C THR A 2 8.67 25.52 20.52
N GLU A 3 8.49 24.30 21.01
CA GLU A 3 9.56 23.35 21.28
C GLU A 3 10.06 22.83 19.93
N VAL A 4 11.25 23.27 19.52
CA VAL A 4 11.88 22.83 18.28
C VAL A 4 12.49 21.45 18.57
N ALA A 5 11.87 20.40 18.04
CA ALA A 5 12.43 19.06 18.11
C ALA A 5 13.82 19.04 17.44
N PRO A 6 14.82 18.35 18.00
CA PRO A 6 16.15 18.32 17.43
C PRO A 6 16.14 17.62 16.07
N LEU A 7 16.56 18.34 15.02
CA LEU A 7 16.82 17.76 13.70
C LEU A 7 18.12 16.94 13.76
N LEU A 8 18.07 15.70 13.30
CA LEU A 8 19.29 14.92 13.08
C LEU A 8 20.07 15.53 11.90
N PRO A 9 21.41 15.55 11.96
CA PRO A 9 22.22 15.84 10.77
C PRO A 9 21.84 14.87 9.63
N PRO A 10 21.72 15.33 8.37
CA PRO A 10 21.33 14.49 7.24
C PRO A 10 22.19 13.24 7.07
N GLU A 11 23.48 13.32 7.42
CA GLU A 11 24.41 12.21 7.40
C GLU A 11 24.04 11.13 8.43
N LEU A 12 23.55 11.54 9.60
CA LEU A 12 23.15 10.63 10.68
C LEU A 12 21.79 9.98 10.38
N GLU A 13 20.84 10.75 9.84
CA GLU A 13 19.56 10.23 9.35
C GLU A 13 19.81 9.15 8.29
N ARG A 14 20.65 9.45 7.29
CA ARG A 14 21.08 8.50 6.27
C ARG A 14 21.72 7.24 6.87
N VAL A 15 22.65 7.37 7.83
CA VAL A 15 23.30 6.22 8.48
C VAL A 15 22.27 5.37 9.25
N ILE A 16 21.32 5.99 9.95
CA ILE A 16 20.25 5.26 10.65
C ILE A 16 19.39 4.48 9.66
N PHE A 17 19.03 5.09 8.52
CA PHE A 17 18.28 4.41 7.46
C PHE A 17 19.08 3.29 6.79
N GLU A 18 20.35 3.53 6.45
CA GLU A 18 21.22 2.51 5.86
C GLU A 18 21.47 1.34 6.82
N PHE A 19 21.66 1.62 8.12
CA PHE A 19 21.87 0.62 9.14
C PHE A 19 20.58 -0.16 9.43
N GLY A 20 19.43 0.51 9.48
CA GLY A 20 18.11 -0.13 9.58
C GLY A 20 17.83 -1.06 8.41
N ALA A 21 18.14 -0.62 7.18
CA ALA A 21 17.97 -1.44 5.98
C ALA A 21 18.94 -2.63 5.91
N GLN A 22 20.16 -2.50 6.44
CA GLN A 22 21.12 -3.60 6.52
C GLN A 22 20.78 -4.62 7.60
N LEU A 23 20.37 -4.16 8.79
CA LEU A 23 20.00 -5.03 9.90
C LEU A 23 18.71 -5.79 9.65
N HIS A 24 17.83 -5.24 8.81
CA HIS A 24 16.53 -5.80 8.52
C HIS A 24 16.29 -5.82 7.01
N PRO A 25 16.77 -6.86 6.28
CA PRO A 25 16.59 -6.98 4.82
C PRO A 25 15.13 -7.09 4.34
N GLY A 26 14.15 -7.00 5.24
CA GLY A 26 12.73 -6.90 4.97
C GLY A 26 12.04 -5.74 5.70
N ALA A 27 12.80 -4.78 6.26
CA ALA A 27 12.23 -3.62 6.93
C ALA A 27 11.45 -2.73 5.96
N ILE A 28 10.31 -2.27 6.45
CA ILE A 28 9.36 -1.40 5.78
C ILE A 28 9.86 0.04 5.92
N LEU A 29 10.13 0.71 4.82
CA LEU A 29 10.32 2.16 4.80
C LEU A 29 8.93 2.80 4.84
N ILE A 30 8.66 3.52 5.92
CA ILE A 30 7.44 4.31 6.05
C ILE A 30 7.86 5.77 5.87
N PHE A 31 7.48 6.36 4.75
CA PHE A 31 7.41 7.81 4.63
C PHE A 31 6.01 8.20 5.09
N ALA A 32 5.88 8.70 6.33
CA ALA A 32 4.62 9.20 6.86
C ALA A 32 4.79 10.67 7.24
N HIS A 33 3.82 11.50 6.84
CA HIS A 33 3.76 12.86 7.36
C HIS A 33 3.16 12.81 8.78
N PRO A 34 3.76 13.46 9.80
CA PRO A 34 3.09 13.59 11.10
C PRO A 34 1.79 14.35 10.92
N ARG A 35 0.64 13.67 11.09
CA ARG A 35 -0.69 14.29 11.08
C ARG A 35 -0.81 15.20 12.32
N GLY A 36 -0.35 16.44 12.21
CA GLY A 36 -0.31 17.38 13.33
C GLY A 36 0.17 18.79 12.98
N GLY A 37 -0.67 19.55 12.28
CA GLY A 37 -0.89 21.00 12.45
C GLY A 37 0.25 22.04 12.50
N SER A 38 1.52 21.68 12.35
CA SER A 38 2.62 22.62 12.24
C SER A 38 3.51 22.24 11.07
N GLU A 39 3.88 23.23 10.26
CA GLU A 39 4.84 23.10 9.15
C GLU A 39 6.18 22.59 9.71
N SER A 40 6.30 21.29 9.93
CA SER A 40 7.57 20.67 10.26
C SER A 40 8.42 20.66 9.00
N PRO A 41 9.71 21.04 9.09
CA PRO A 41 10.63 20.93 7.97
C PRO A 41 10.71 19.47 7.55
N VAL A 42 10.17 19.17 6.37
CA VAL A 42 10.33 17.87 5.72
C VAL A 42 11.83 17.60 5.65
N THR A 43 12.30 16.57 6.36
CA THR A 43 13.69 16.15 6.28
C THR A 43 13.97 15.79 4.83
N HIS A 44 14.83 16.58 4.19
CA HIS A 44 15.33 16.29 2.85
C HIS A 44 16.23 15.06 2.95
N VAL A 45 15.64 13.87 3.00
CA VAL A 45 16.36 12.65 2.66
C VAL A 45 16.91 12.86 1.26
N SER A 46 18.24 12.83 1.13
CA SER A 46 18.89 12.96 -0.17
C SER A 46 18.27 11.96 -1.15
N VAL A 47 17.79 12.45 -2.31
CA VAL A 47 17.17 11.63 -3.37
C VAL A 47 18.01 10.39 -3.68
N LYS A 48 19.35 10.52 -3.64
CA LYS A 48 20.28 9.40 -3.86
C LYS A 48 20.23 8.30 -2.78
N ALA A 49 19.96 8.67 -1.53
CA ALA A 49 19.80 7.71 -0.44
C ALA A 49 18.48 6.94 -0.59
N ALA A 50 17.39 7.64 -0.90
CA ALA A 50 16.10 7.01 -1.20
C ALA A 50 16.21 6.07 -2.41
N GLU A 51 16.83 6.51 -3.51
CA GLU A 51 17.09 5.66 -4.68
C GLU A 51 17.89 4.40 -4.33
N PHE A 52 18.97 4.55 -3.55
CA PHE A 52 19.80 3.41 -3.15
C PHE A 52 19.03 2.40 -2.30
N ILE A 53 18.27 2.87 -1.30
CA ILE A 53 17.52 1.99 -0.41
C ILE A 53 16.38 1.31 -1.19
N LEU A 54 15.58 2.07 -1.93
CA LEU A 54 14.45 1.54 -2.72
C LEU A 54 14.91 0.56 -3.80
N SER A 55 16.12 0.74 -4.36
CA SER A 55 16.71 -0.22 -5.30
C SER A 55 17.01 -1.60 -4.68
N LYS A 56 16.85 -1.78 -3.37
CA LYS A 56 17.08 -3.04 -2.66
C LYS A 56 15.84 -3.59 -1.95
N CYS A 57 14.79 -2.80 -1.80
CA CYS A 57 13.58 -3.18 -1.07
C CYS A 57 12.52 -3.73 -2.04
N PRO A 58 12.13 -5.00 -1.96
CA PRO A 58 11.04 -5.53 -2.80
C PRO A 58 9.66 -5.08 -2.31
N LYS A 59 9.53 -4.71 -1.03
CA LYS A 59 8.30 -4.19 -0.42
C LYS A 59 8.43 -2.69 -0.20
N LEU A 60 7.47 -1.91 -0.69
CA LEU A 60 7.39 -0.45 -0.51
C LEU A 60 6.02 -0.07 0.05
N HIS A 61 6.04 0.72 1.12
CA HIS A 61 4.88 1.26 1.80
C HIS A 61 5.00 2.78 1.73
N CYS A 62 4.10 3.47 1.02
CA CYS A 62 4.29 4.90 0.78
C CYS A 62 3.01 5.70 0.56
N GLU A 63 3.07 6.96 0.94
CA GLU A 63 2.20 8.01 0.38
C GLU A 63 2.84 8.45 -0.95
N LEU A 64 2.14 8.26 -2.08
CA LEU A 64 2.70 8.65 -3.39
C LEU A 64 2.85 10.17 -3.49
N SER A 65 2.07 10.94 -2.71
CA SER A 65 2.25 12.38 -2.58
C SER A 65 3.64 12.76 -2.05
N LEU A 66 4.28 11.92 -1.23
CA LEU A 66 5.65 12.16 -0.76
C LEU A 66 6.70 11.84 -1.83
N ILE A 67 6.41 10.92 -2.75
CA ILE A 67 7.32 10.54 -3.84
C ILE A 67 7.21 11.52 -5.02
N PHE A 68 5.99 11.86 -5.43
CA PHE A 68 5.73 12.64 -6.65
C PHE A 68 5.28 14.08 -6.38
N GLY A 69 5.03 14.44 -5.12
CA GLY A 69 4.29 15.66 -4.79
C GLY A 69 2.83 15.56 -5.25
N HIS A 70 2.18 16.71 -5.38
CA HIS A 70 0.83 16.82 -5.97
C HIS A 70 0.86 16.91 -7.51
N LYS A 71 2.01 16.65 -8.14
CA LYS A 71 2.15 16.77 -9.60
C LYS A 71 1.61 15.52 -10.29
N LYS A 72 0.69 15.73 -11.23
CA LYS A 72 0.22 14.72 -12.20
C LYS A 72 0.77 15.06 -13.60
N PRO A 73 1.09 14.08 -14.45
CA PRO A 73 1.03 12.63 -14.20
C PRO A 73 2.24 12.10 -13.41
N ARG A 74 2.02 11.07 -12.61
CA ARG A 74 3.04 10.32 -11.87
C ARG A 74 3.82 9.43 -12.83
N ASN A 75 5.13 9.36 -12.64
CA ASN A 75 6.02 8.55 -13.48
C ASN A 75 6.47 7.30 -12.74
N PHE A 76 5.78 6.18 -12.94
CA PHE A 76 6.14 4.89 -12.36
C PHE A 76 7.25 4.14 -13.11
N LYS A 77 7.81 4.72 -14.20
CA LYS A 77 8.95 4.15 -14.95
C LYS A 77 10.31 4.48 -14.34
N LEU A 78 10.34 5.16 -13.19
CA LEU A 78 11.59 5.51 -12.53
C LEU A 78 12.34 4.24 -12.10
N PRO A 79 13.69 4.19 -12.24
CA PRO A 79 14.48 3.02 -11.87
C PRO A 79 14.28 2.56 -10.41
N LEU A 80 13.87 3.47 -9.53
CA LEU A 80 13.56 3.16 -8.12
C LEU A 80 12.44 2.12 -7.97
N PHE A 81 11.53 1.99 -8.94
CA PHE A 81 10.45 1.00 -8.91
C PHE A 81 10.84 -0.35 -9.51
N SER A 82 12.03 -0.47 -10.10
CA SER A 82 12.43 -1.65 -10.86
C SER A 82 12.49 -2.95 -10.05
N LYS A 83 12.60 -2.88 -8.72
CA LYS A 83 12.63 -4.08 -7.85
C LYS A 83 11.39 -4.23 -6.97
N ILE A 84 10.45 -3.29 -7.04
CA ILE A 84 9.25 -3.34 -6.21
C ILE A 84 8.35 -4.45 -6.72
N THR A 85 8.05 -5.39 -5.83
CA THR A 85 7.10 -6.48 -6.05
C THR A 85 5.84 -6.30 -5.22
N HIS A 86 5.95 -5.70 -4.02
CA HIS A 86 4.83 -5.36 -3.16
C HIS A 86 4.78 -3.84 -2.96
N LEU A 87 3.63 -3.25 -3.25
CA LEU A 87 3.40 -1.82 -3.09
C LEU A 87 2.14 -1.61 -2.25
N GLU A 88 2.27 -0.95 -1.10
CA GLU A 88 1.15 -0.44 -0.32
C GLU A 88 1.08 1.08 -0.45
N ILE A 89 -0.09 1.59 -0.79
CA ILE A 89 -0.34 3.01 -1.01
C ILE A 89 -1.29 3.52 0.06
N PHE A 90 -0.81 4.49 0.85
CA PHE A 90 -1.57 5.16 1.91
C PHE A 90 -2.25 6.44 1.43
N ASP A 91 -2.05 6.84 0.16
CA ASP A 91 -2.77 7.97 -0.40
C ASP A 91 -4.27 7.68 -0.34
N THR A 92 -5.03 8.64 0.18
CA THR A 92 -6.49 8.60 0.26
C THR A 92 -7.08 9.62 -0.70
N PRO A 93 -6.98 9.40 -2.03
CA PRO A 93 -7.59 10.31 -2.98
C PRO A 93 -9.09 10.35 -2.72
N THR A 94 -9.66 11.55 -2.72
CA THR A 94 -11.12 11.64 -2.73
C THR A 94 -11.66 10.97 -3.99
N VAL A 95 -12.89 10.44 -3.96
CA VAL A 95 -13.51 9.80 -5.14
C VAL A 95 -13.46 10.70 -6.39
N ARG A 96 -13.47 12.02 -6.21
CA ARG A 96 -13.37 13.01 -7.30
C ARG A 96 -11.96 13.17 -7.88
N GLU A 97 -10.93 12.79 -7.13
CA GLU A 97 -9.52 12.89 -7.53
C GLU A 97 -8.98 11.60 -8.16
N ILE A 98 -9.78 10.53 -8.08
CA ILE A 98 -9.49 9.24 -8.68
C ILE A 98 -9.68 9.32 -10.18
N ASP A 99 -8.55 9.23 -10.88
CA ASP A 99 -8.50 9.11 -12.33
C ASP A 99 -8.00 7.70 -12.67
N PRO A 100 -8.87 6.80 -13.17
CA PRO A 100 -8.48 5.43 -13.47
C PRO A 100 -7.34 5.32 -14.49
N GLU A 101 -7.24 6.25 -15.45
CA GLU A 101 -6.15 6.26 -16.42
C GLU A 101 -4.81 6.57 -15.74
N GLU A 102 -4.80 7.50 -14.80
CA GLU A 102 -3.61 7.81 -14.00
C GLU A 102 -3.17 6.60 -13.16
N TRP A 103 -4.10 5.90 -12.52
CA TRP A 103 -3.79 4.73 -11.71
C TRP A 103 -3.35 3.52 -12.54
N SER A 104 -3.87 3.36 -13.76
CA SER A 104 -3.40 2.31 -14.70
C SER A 104 -1.90 2.38 -14.98
N LYS A 105 -1.26 3.54 -14.76
CA LYS A 105 0.19 3.70 -14.92
C LYS A 105 1.00 2.91 -13.91
N LEU A 106 0.40 2.39 -12.84
CA LEU A 106 1.03 1.40 -11.96
C LEU A 106 1.42 0.12 -12.71
N ALA A 107 0.76 -0.21 -13.82
CA ALA A 107 1.14 -1.31 -14.71
C ALA A 107 2.55 -1.14 -15.32
N HIS A 108 3.11 0.07 -15.28
CA HIS A 108 4.47 0.32 -15.74
C HIS A 108 5.56 -0.12 -14.74
N ILE A 109 5.19 -0.52 -13.52
CA ILE A 109 6.13 -1.09 -12.56
C ILE A 109 6.37 -2.55 -12.95
N PRO A 110 7.55 -2.89 -13.50
CA PRO A 110 7.73 -4.14 -14.27
C PRO A 110 7.61 -5.42 -13.43
N ASN A 111 7.86 -5.33 -12.12
CA ASN A 111 7.88 -6.48 -11.22
C ASN A 111 6.75 -6.45 -10.18
N LEU A 112 5.78 -5.53 -10.33
CA LEU A 112 4.69 -5.40 -9.37
C LEU A 112 3.76 -6.62 -9.45
N THR A 113 3.70 -7.38 -8.36
CA THR A 113 2.86 -8.57 -8.22
C THR A 113 1.82 -8.41 -7.11
N HIS A 114 2.09 -7.57 -6.12
CA HIS A 114 1.23 -7.33 -4.96
C HIS A 114 0.98 -5.83 -4.81
N LEU A 115 -0.29 -5.44 -4.74
CA LEU A 115 -0.70 -4.05 -4.58
C LEU A 115 -1.75 -3.96 -3.47
N ALA A 116 -1.62 -2.96 -2.60
CA ALA A 116 -2.57 -2.70 -1.54
C ALA A 116 -2.95 -1.22 -1.51
N PHE A 117 -4.22 -0.96 -1.29
CA PHE A 117 -4.74 0.36 -1.01
C PHE A 117 -5.35 0.40 0.38
N ASN A 118 -5.14 1.52 1.05
CA ASN A 118 -5.89 1.88 2.22
C ASN A 118 -7.13 2.65 1.75
N GLU A 119 -8.31 2.21 2.20
CA GLU A 119 -9.63 2.80 1.93
C GLU A 119 -10.40 2.35 0.66
N GLU A 120 -11.69 2.69 0.67
CA GLU A 120 -12.76 2.17 -0.18
C GLU A 120 -12.85 2.86 -1.54
N GLY A 121 -12.33 4.08 -1.67
CA GLY A 121 -12.42 4.86 -2.91
C GLY A 121 -11.82 4.15 -4.13
N PHE A 122 -11.00 3.13 -3.91
CA PHE A 122 -10.26 2.42 -4.93
C PHE A 122 -11.02 1.31 -5.67
N ALA A 123 -12.27 0.99 -5.35
CA ALA A 123 -13.00 -0.07 -6.06
C ALA A 123 -13.07 0.14 -7.59
N PRO A 124 -13.40 1.35 -8.12
CA PRO A 124 -13.36 1.60 -9.56
C PRO A 124 -11.96 1.45 -10.16
N VAL A 125 -10.92 1.75 -9.39
CA VAL A 125 -9.51 1.64 -9.79
C VAL A 125 -9.06 0.18 -9.80
N ALA A 126 -9.53 -0.62 -8.85
CA ALA A 126 -9.16 -2.00 -8.69
C ALA A 126 -9.41 -2.80 -9.97
N ARG A 127 -10.58 -2.62 -10.58
CA ARG A 127 -10.92 -3.27 -11.85
C ARG A 127 -9.95 -2.92 -12.96
N VAL A 128 -9.68 -1.63 -13.17
CA VAL A 128 -8.75 -1.15 -14.19
C VAL A 128 -7.35 -1.71 -13.96
N LEU A 129 -6.89 -1.77 -12.70
CA LEU A 129 -5.59 -2.36 -12.37
C LEU A 129 -5.54 -3.86 -12.62
N LEU A 130 -6.58 -4.59 -12.26
CA LEU A 130 -6.65 -6.03 -12.51
C LEU A 130 -6.65 -6.36 -14.01
N GLU A 131 -7.22 -5.49 -14.83
CA GLU A 131 -7.23 -5.61 -16.30
C GLU A 131 -5.91 -5.19 -16.95
N THR A 132 -5.28 -4.12 -16.45
CA THR A 132 -4.08 -3.51 -17.08
C THR A 132 -2.76 -4.04 -16.52
N CYS A 133 -2.69 -4.36 -15.23
CA CYS A 133 -1.52 -4.91 -14.57
C CYS A 133 -1.53 -6.44 -14.66
N ILE A 134 -1.12 -6.99 -15.81
CA ILE A 134 -1.14 -8.45 -16.05
C ILE A 134 -0.25 -9.25 -15.09
N SER A 135 0.79 -8.62 -14.52
CA SER A 135 1.69 -9.23 -13.54
C SER A 135 1.10 -9.28 -12.14
N LEU A 136 0.01 -8.55 -11.89
CA LEU A 136 -0.60 -8.46 -10.57
C LEU A 136 -1.23 -9.81 -10.21
N GLN A 137 -0.78 -10.36 -9.08
CA GLN A 137 -1.20 -11.63 -8.51
C GLN A 137 -2.16 -11.43 -7.34
N VAL A 138 -1.95 -10.36 -6.56
CA VAL A 138 -2.78 -10.01 -5.40
C VAL A 138 -3.04 -8.50 -5.40
N LEU A 139 -4.31 -8.14 -5.30
CA LEU A 139 -4.77 -6.77 -5.04
C LEU A 139 -5.55 -6.75 -3.73
N VAL A 140 -5.09 -5.99 -2.75
CA VAL A 140 -5.72 -5.88 -1.42
C VAL A 140 -6.36 -4.51 -1.24
N ILE A 141 -7.60 -4.47 -0.77
CA ILE A 141 -8.21 -3.26 -0.20
C ILE A 141 -8.27 -3.44 1.31
N LEU A 142 -7.51 -2.61 2.02
CA LEU A 142 -7.47 -2.55 3.47
C LEU A 142 -8.55 -1.56 3.95
N LEU A 143 -9.55 -2.10 4.64
CA LEU A 143 -10.60 -1.33 5.27
C LEU A 143 -10.20 -1.01 6.72
N PHE A 144 -10.10 0.27 7.05
CA PHE A 144 -9.97 0.72 8.43
C PHE A 144 -11.36 0.73 9.05
N GLN A 145 -11.57 -0.15 10.04
CA GLN A 145 -12.78 -0.33 10.87
C GLN A 145 -14.05 0.35 10.34
N PRO A 146 -14.93 -0.36 9.61
CA PRO A 146 -16.33 0.06 9.56
C PRO A 146 -16.89 -0.09 10.98
N ASP A 147 -17.60 0.90 11.48
CA ASP A 147 -18.14 0.90 12.85
C ASP A 147 -19.11 -0.28 13.08
N THR A 148 -19.59 -0.94 12.01
CA THR A 148 -20.30 -2.23 12.07
C THR A 148 -20.08 -3.10 10.81
N VAL A 149 -20.18 -4.43 10.97
CA VAL A 149 -20.15 -5.42 9.85
C VAL A 149 -21.31 -5.17 8.85
N ASP A 150 -22.41 -4.60 9.33
CA ASP A 150 -23.57 -4.25 8.49
C ASP A 150 -23.29 -3.09 7.52
N GLU A 151 -22.36 -2.18 7.83
CA GLU A 151 -21.99 -1.08 6.90
C GLU A 151 -21.27 -1.58 5.65
N VAL A 152 -20.58 -2.72 5.73
CA VAL A 152 -19.96 -3.35 4.55
C VAL A 152 -21.03 -4.07 3.71
N ALA A 153 -22.02 -4.68 4.36
CA ALA A 153 -23.12 -5.39 3.69
C ALA A 153 -24.16 -4.45 3.06
N LEU A 154 -24.37 -3.26 3.63
CA LEU A 154 -25.28 -2.24 3.07
C LEU A 154 -24.75 -1.54 1.80
N ARG A 155 -23.61 -1.99 1.26
CA ARG A 155 -22.96 -1.44 0.07
C ARG A 155 -23.15 -2.29 -1.19
N ASP A 156 -24.02 -3.29 -1.13
CA ASP A 156 -24.39 -4.19 -2.24
C ASP A 156 -24.98 -3.48 -3.48
N ASP A 157 -25.38 -2.21 -3.37
CA ASP A 157 -25.92 -1.42 -4.51
C ASP A 157 -24.85 -0.77 -5.40
N ASP A 158 -23.57 -0.85 -5.04
CA ASP A 158 -22.52 -0.23 -5.85
C ASP A 158 -21.98 -1.22 -6.90
N ALA A 159 -22.52 -1.10 -8.12
CA ALA A 159 -22.16 -1.89 -9.30
C ALA A 159 -20.64 -1.97 -9.57
N ALA A 160 -19.83 -1.07 -8.98
CA ALA A 160 -18.38 -1.16 -9.04
C ALA A 160 -17.83 -2.47 -8.42
N TRP A 161 -18.44 -2.95 -7.34
CA TRP A 161 -18.08 -4.18 -6.64
C TRP A 161 -18.62 -5.44 -7.31
N GLU A 162 -19.71 -5.31 -8.07
CA GLU A 162 -20.30 -6.40 -8.83
C GLU A 162 -19.28 -6.94 -9.85
N GLY A 163 -18.81 -8.17 -9.64
CA GLY A 163 -17.74 -8.79 -10.43
C GLY A 163 -16.37 -8.80 -9.76
N LEU A 164 -16.01 -7.78 -8.96
CA LEU A 164 -14.76 -7.80 -8.17
C LEU A 164 -14.80 -8.89 -7.11
N ALA A 165 -15.98 -9.15 -6.53
CA ALA A 165 -16.18 -10.23 -5.57
C ALA A 165 -15.83 -11.64 -6.11
N TYR A 166 -15.85 -11.80 -7.44
CA TYR A 166 -15.51 -13.05 -8.11
C TYR A 166 -14.09 -13.05 -8.68
N GLU A 167 -13.39 -11.92 -8.66
CA GLU A 167 -12.01 -11.85 -9.12
C GLU A 167 -11.08 -12.56 -8.14
N VAL A 168 -10.43 -13.62 -8.62
CA VAL A 168 -9.58 -14.50 -7.81
C VAL A 168 -8.47 -13.73 -7.10
N ARG A 169 -7.90 -12.72 -7.77
CA ARG A 169 -6.75 -11.93 -7.28
C ARG A 169 -7.15 -10.80 -6.33
N PHE A 170 -8.44 -10.53 -6.15
CA PHE A 170 -8.93 -9.37 -5.41
C PHE A 170 -9.32 -9.73 -3.98
N VAL A 171 -8.64 -9.17 -2.97
CA VAL A 171 -8.88 -9.46 -1.56
C VAL A 171 -9.31 -8.18 -0.84
N VAL A 172 -10.33 -8.28 -0.01
CA VAL A 172 -10.71 -7.22 0.94
C VAL A 172 -10.37 -7.73 2.32
N MET A 173 -9.68 -6.92 3.11
CA MET A 173 -9.32 -7.25 4.48
C MET A 173 -9.69 -6.09 5.39
N THR A 174 -10.27 -6.39 6.54
CA THR A 174 -10.41 -5.42 7.62
C THR A 174 -9.13 -5.42 8.44
N SER A 175 -8.50 -4.25 8.55
CA SER A 175 -7.42 -4.08 9.50
C SER A 175 -8.05 -3.63 10.81
N SER A 176 -8.55 -4.57 11.60
CA SER A 176 -9.06 -4.25 12.94
C SER A 176 -7.94 -3.66 13.83
N ASP A 177 -6.68 -4.00 13.54
CA ASP A 177 -5.49 -3.43 14.18
C ASP A 177 -4.25 -3.55 13.24
N TYR A 178 -4.05 -2.56 12.37
CA TYR A 178 -2.89 -2.47 11.47
C TYR A 178 -1.56 -2.57 12.23
N ILE A 179 -1.51 -1.98 13.43
CA ILE A 179 -0.32 -2.01 14.27
C ILE A 179 -0.02 -3.44 14.73
N LYS A 180 -1.04 -4.22 15.07
CA LYS A 180 -0.88 -5.63 15.43
C LYS A 180 -0.46 -6.48 14.24
N ASP A 181 -1.03 -6.27 13.06
CA ASP A 181 -0.62 -7.00 11.85
C ASP A 181 0.81 -6.68 11.46
N TRP A 182 1.18 -5.40 11.49
CA TRP A 182 2.55 -4.95 11.26
C TRP A 182 3.52 -5.57 12.26
N ASN A 183 3.20 -5.54 13.56
CA ASN A 183 4.01 -6.14 14.61
C ASN A 183 4.14 -7.66 14.46
N THR A 184 3.07 -8.34 14.03
CA THR A 184 3.07 -9.78 13.79
C THR A 184 3.98 -10.09 12.61
N GLY A 185 3.80 -9.39 11.48
CA GLY A 185 4.66 -9.51 10.30
C GLY A 185 6.13 -9.29 10.61
N ALA A 186 6.46 -8.26 11.41
CA ALA A 186 7.83 -7.99 11.82
C ALA A 186 8.45 -9.10 12.69
N ARG A 187 7.64 -9.82 13.48
CA ARG A 187 8.11 -10.85 14.41
C ARG A 187 8.12 -12.25 13.82
N THR A 188 7.09 -12.60 13.07
CA THR A 188 6.85 -13.97 12.57
C THR A 188 7.13 -14.10 11.09
N GLY A 189 7.22 -12.99 10.35
CA GLY A 189 7.22 -12.97 8.89
C GLY A 189 5.85 -13.19 8.27
N VAL A 190 4.79 -13.41 9.07
CA VAL A 190 3.41 -13.57 8.62
C VAL A 190 2.69 -12.24 8.79
N ASP A 191 2.54 -11.51 7.68
CA ASP A 191 1.84 -10.23 7.60
C ASP A 191 0.49 -10.39 6.87
N PHE A 192 -0.20 -9.28 6.62
CA PHE A 192 -1.46 -9.34 5.87
C PHE A 192 -1.26 -9.80 4.42
N TRP A 193 -0.06 -9.64 3.83
CA TRP A 193 0.23 -10.11 2.48
C TRP A 193 0.18 -11.62 2.42
N SER A 194 0.83 -12.32 3.37
CA SER A 194 0.77 -13.78 3.43
C SER A 194 -0.66 -14.31 3.54
N ARG A 195 -1.50 -13.64 4.35
CA ARG A 195 -2.92 -14.02 4.46
C ARG A 195 -3.69 -13.75 3.16
N ALA A 196 -3.40 -12.64 2.47
CA ALA A 196 -4.01 -12.35 1.18
C ALA A 196 -3.60 -13.37 0.10
N GLU A 197 -2.33 -13.76 0.07
CA GLU A 197 -1.79 -14.83 -0.79
C GLU A 197 -2.52 -16.15 -0.52
N ASP A 198 -2.67 -16.56 0.75
CA ASP A 198 -3.39 -17.78 1.14
C ASP A 198 -4.85 -17.76 0.65
N ILE A 199 -5.54 -16.62 0.75
CA ILE A 199 -6.90 -16.45 0.23
C ILE A 199 -6.94 -16.62 -1.29
N VAL A 200 -6.03 -15.96 -2.01
CA VAL A 200 -5.94 -16.05 -3.47
C VAL A 200 -5.63 -17.48 -3.92
N GLU A 201 -4.67 -18.16 -3.30
CA GLU A 201 -4.33 -19.55 -3.61
C GLU A 201 -5.51 -20.49 -3.30
N SER A 202 -6.20 -20.30 -2.19
CA SER A 202 -7.41 -21.08 -1.87
C SER A 202 -8.50 -20.92 -2.92
N ARG A 203 -8.70 -19.70 -3.45
CA ARG A 203 -9.65 -19.43 -4.54
C ARG A 203 -9.22 -20.04 -5.86
N LYS A 204 -7.92 -20.03 -6.19
CA LYS A 204 -7.39 -20.73 -7.39
C LYS A 204 -7.65 -22.24 -7.34
N LEU A 205 -7.72 -22.83 -6.14
CA LEU A 205 -8.08 -24.23 -5.93
C LEU A 205 -9.60 -24.50 -5.96
N GLY A 206 -10.43 -23.48 -6.20
CA GLY A 206 -11.88 -23.61 -6.26
C GLY A 206 -12.61 -23.51 -4.93
N ASN A 207 -11.90 -23.19 -3.83
CA ASN A 207 -12.57 -22.92 -2.56
C ASN A 207 -13.29 -21.56 -2.65
N ILE A 208 -14.62 -21.58 -2.50
CA ILE A 208 -15.43 -20.36 -2.56
C ILE A 208 -15.34 -19.65 -1.22
N TRP A 209 -14.57 -18.55 -1.19
CA TRP A 209 -14.57 -17.59 -0.09
C TRP A 209 -15.40 -16.38 -0.50
N CYS A 210 -16.55 -16.19 0.13
CA CYS A 210 -17.27 -14.92 -0.01
C CYS A 210 -16.40 -13.79 0.55
N VAL A 211 -16.43 -12.61 -0.08
CA VAL A 211 -15.71 -11.41 0.38
C VAL A 211 -16.06 -11.10 1.84
N THR A 212 -17.30 -11.36 2.26
CA THR A 212 -17.74 -11.17 3.65
C THR A 212 -17.11 -12.15 4.64
N CYS A 213 -16.71 -13.36 4.20
CA CYS A 213 -15.99 -14.31 5.05
C CYS A 213 -14.55 -13.87 5.35
N CYS A 214 -13.96 -13.02 4.50
CA CYS A 214 -12.61 -12.47 4.72
C CYS A 214 -12.57 -11.34 5.77
N VAL A 215 -13.73 -10.80 6.14
CA VAL A 215 -13.87 -9.68 7.10
C VAL A 215 -13.99 -10.16 8.56
N ALA A 216 -14.29 -11.44 8.78
CA ALA A 216 -14.73 -11.99 10.07
C ALA A 216 -13.62 -12.57 10.98
N HIS A 217 -12.34 -12.43 10.64
CA HIS A 217 -11.20 -12.98 11.39
C HIS A 217 -10.16 -11.91 11.72
#